data_AF-A0A4S0MHZ3-F1
#
_entry.id   AF-A0A4S0MHZ3-F1
#
_cell.length_a   1.000
_cell.length_b   1.000
_cell.length_c   1.000
_cell.angle_alpha   90.00
_cell.angle_beta   90.00
_cell.angle_gamma   90.00
#
_symmetry.space_group_name_H-M   'P 1'
#
loop_
_entity.id
_entity.type
_entity.pdbx_description
1 polymer ?
#
loop_
_entity_poly.entity_id
_entity_poly.type
_entity_poly.pdbx_seq_one_letter_code
_entity_poly.pdbx_strand_id
1 'polypeptide(L)'
;RQTQIMARYRMNDLLRLSAAPCRCGSPLRTVVEIVGRMDDAFRFVSSQGPVLITPDILRNAVLKADRRIDDFRLIQTAPDRVELRLNLELPD
;
A
#
# COMPACT_ATOMS: atom_id res chain seq x y z
N ARG A 1 -19.82 21.13 -17.77
CA ARG A 1 -19.57 20.87 -16.33
C ARG A 1 -18.31 21.65 -15.96
N GLN A 2 -18.35 22.64 -15.06
CA GLN A 2 -17.22 23.54 -14.80
C GLN A 2 -16.54 23.34 -13.44
N THR A 3 -17.25 22.79 -12.44
CA THR A 3 -16.71 22.64 -11.08
C THR A 3 -17.14 21.32 -10.46
N GLN A 4 -16.23 20.66 -9.73
CA GLN A 4 -16.50 19.51 -8.87
C GLN A 4 -15.84 19.73 -7.51
N ILE A 5 -16.65 20.02 -6.49
CA ILE A 5 -16.18 20.24 -5.10
C ILE A 5 -16.03 18.88 -4.40
N MET A 6 -14.90 18.67 -3.73
CA MET A 6 -14.65 17.51 -2.88
C MET A 6 -14.72 17.92 -1.40
N ALA A 7 -15.84 17.65 -0.73
CA ALA A 7 -16.03 17.99 0.69
C ALA A 7 -16.02 16.72 1.55
N ARG A 8 -15.11 16.64 2.53
CA ARG A 8 -14.89 15.46 3.41
C ARG A 8 -14.78 14.14 2.65
N TYR A 9 -14.28 14.18 1.42
CA TYR A 9 -14.12 13.01 0.59
C TYR A 9 -13.04 12.09 1.18
N ARG A 10 -13.40 10.84 1.43
CA ARG A 10 -12.47 9.86 1.98
C ARG A 10 -11.54 9.39 0.87
N MET A 11 -10.29 9.87 0.90
CA MET A 11 -9.32 9.55 -0.14
C MET A 11 -8.85 8.09 -0.12
N ASN A 12 -8.85 7.42 1.06
CA ASN A 12 -8.33 6.07 1.27
C ASN A 12 -6.81 5.90 1.09
N ASP A 13 -6.01 6.97 1.21
CA ASP A 13 -4.55 6.83 1.26
C ASP A 13 -4.07 6.35 2.64
N LEU A 14 -3.03 5.52 2.64
CA LEU A 14 -2.25 5.14 3.82
C LEU A 14 -1.08 6.11 3.95
N LEU A 15 -1.08 6.91 5.02
CA LEU A 15 -0.06 7.93 5.25
C LEU A 15 0.79 7.60 6.47
N ARG A 16 2.10 7.82 6.35
CA ARG A 16 3.01 7.90 7.50
C ARG A 16 3.18 9.35 7.86
N LEU A 17 2.71 9.74 9.03
CA LEU A 17 2.80 11.11 9.53
C LEU A 17 4.02 11.27 10.42
N SER A 18 4.70 12.42 10.32
CA SER A 18 5.79 12.75 11.22
C SER A 18 5.23 13.07 12.61
N ALA A 19 5.96 12.66 13.65
CA ALA A 19 5.76 13.16 15.00
C ALA A 19 6.43 14.54 15.22
N ALA A 20 7.41 14.89 14.38
CA ALA A 20 8.15 16.14 14.47
C ALA A 20 7.55 17.25 13.56
N PRO A 21 7.70 18.53 13.94
CA PRO A 21 7.36 19.67 13.09
C PRO A 21 8.13 19.68 11.76
N CYS A 22 7.62 20.45 10.79
CA CYS A 22 8.29 20.60 9.50
C CYS A 22 9.60 21.40 9.65
N ARG A 23 10.71 20.88 9.09
CA ARG A 23 12.03 21.52 9.19
C ARG A 23 12.12 22.91 8.55
N CYS A 24 11.23 23.23 7.61
CA CYS A 24 11.17 24.57 7.01
C CYS A 24 10.36 25.58 7.83
N GLY A 25 9.82 25.19 8.98
CA GLY A 25 8.98 26.05 9.83
C GLY A 25 7.51 26.12 9.43
N SER A 26 7.08 25.35 8.41
CA SER A 26 5.66 25.29 8.02
C SER A 26 4.79 24.79 9.18
N PRO A 27 3.63 25.43 9.44
CA PRO A 27 2.70 25.00 10.49
C PRO A 27 1.83 23.80 10.05
N LEU A 28 1.93 23.36 8.80
CA LEU A 28 1.15 22.24 8.28
C LEU A 28 1.65 20.90 8.84
N ARG A 29 0.75 19.91 8.90
CA ARG A 29 1.12 18.56 9.35
C ARG A 29 2.03 17.89 8.32
N THR A 30 3.18 17.42 8.79
CA THR A 30 4.17 16.77 7.93
C THR A 30 3.76 15.33 7.62
N VAL A 31 3.59 15.03 6.34
CA VAL A 31 3.52 13.67 5.81
C VAL A 31 4.94 13.23 5.48
N VAL A 32 5.40 12.14 6.09
CA VAL A 32 6.70 11.52 5.77
C VAL A 32 6.61 10.76 4.46
N GLU A 33 5.53 10.01 4.28
CA GLU A 33 5.38 9.07 3.17
C GLU A 33 3.89 8.83 2.88
N ILE A 34 3.56 8.69 1.59
CA ILE A 34 2.33 8.06 1.12
C ILE A 34 2.66 6.58 0.88
N VAL A 35 2.25 5.71 1.81
CA VAL A 35 2.63 4.29 1.83
C VAL A 35 1.93 3.51 0.72
N GLY A 36 0.68 3.87 0.43
CA GLY A 36 -0.15 3.21 -0.58
C GLY A 36 -1.63 3.53 -0.38
N ARG A 37 -2.49 2.65 -0.88
CA ARG A 37 -3.94 2.76 -0.75
C ARG A 37 -4.47 1.76 0.27
N MET A 38 -5.45 2.16 1.07
CA MET A 38 -6.19 1.25 1.96
C MET A 38 -6.97 0.20 1.17
N ASP A 39 -7.35 0.53 -0.07
CA ASP A 39 -8.06 -0.37 -0.99
C ASP A 39 -7.19 -1.56 -1.41
N ASP A 40 -5.86 -1.41 -1.37
CA ASP A 40 -4.88 -2.45 -1.75
C ASP A 40 -4.40 -3.27 -0.54
N ALA A 41 -4.89 -2.99 0.66
CA ALA A 41 -4.45 -3.65 1.88
C ALA A 41 -5.09 -5.04 2.05
N PHE A 42 -4.28 -6.01 2.46
CA PHE A 42 -4.72 -7.40 2.63
C PHE A 42 -5.23 -7.60 4.07
N ARG A 43 -6.35 -8.30 4.21
CA ARG A 43 -7.02 -8.53 5.49
C ARG A 43 -6.98 -10.01 5.84
N PHE A 44 -6.26 -10.35 6.89
CA PHE A 44 -6.16 -11.72 7.39
C PHE A 44 -6.74 -11.84 8.79
N VAL A 45 -6.85 -13.08 9.27
CA VAL A 45 -7.16 -13.39 10.67
C VAL A 45 -5.98 -14.18 11.24
N SER A 46 -5.41 -13.69 12.33
CA SER A 46 -4.39 -14.38 13.11
C SER A 46 -4.99 -15.01 14.37
N SER A 47 -4.20 -15.77 15.11
CA SER A 47 -4.59 -16.27 16.43
C SER A 47 -4.90 -15.17 17.45
N GLN A 48 -4.41 -13.94 17.22
CA GLN A 48 -4.66 -12.77 18.07
C GLN A 48 -5.79 -11.86 17.53
N GLY A 49 -6.46 -12.28 16.44
CA GLY A 49 -7.53 -11.52 15.80
C GLY A 49 -7.17 -10.97 14.41
N PRO A 50 -7.99 -10.06 13.86
CA PRO A 50 -7.81 -9.52 12.51
C PRO A 50 -6.48 -8.79 12.34
N VAL A 51 -5.82 -9.01 11.21
CA VAL A 51 -4.55 -8.36 10.85
C VAL A 51 -4.71 -7.69 9.50
N LEU A 52 -4.27 -6.43 9.42
CA LEU A 52 -4.15 -5.69 8.16
C LEU A 52 -2.69 -5.66 7.74
N ILE A 53 -2.41 -6.12 6.52
CA ILE A 53 -1.08 -6.02 5.92
C ILE A 53 -1.14 -4.95 4.83
N THR A 54 -0.28 -3.95 4.97
CA THR A 54 -0.21 -2.83 4.02
C THR A 54 0.43 -3.26 2.70
N PRO A 55 0.08 -2.62 1.57
CA PRO A 55 0.52 -3.06 0.24
C PRO A 55 2.04 -3.06 0.07
N ASP A 56 2.73 -2.11 0.72
CA ASP A 56 4.19 -1.98 0.69
C ASP A 56 4.90 -3.20 1.28
N ILE A 57 4.37 -3.80 2.36
CA ILE A 57 4.95 -4.99 2.98
C ILE A 57 4.97 -6.15 1.98
N LEU A 58 3.84 -6.41 1.33
CA LEU A 58 3.72 -7.53 0.38
C LEU A 58 4.48 -7.28 -0.92
N ARG A 59 4.40 -6.06 -1.47
CA ARG A 59 5.21 -5.65 -2.62
C ARG A 59 6.69 -5.88 -2.34
N ASN A 60 7.18 -5.40 -1.20
CA ASN A 60 8.58 -5.55 -0.82
C ASN A 60 8.96 -7.00 -0.59
N ALA A 61 8.05 -7.85 -0.08
CA ALA A 61 8.30 -9.28 0.05
C ALA A 61 8.49 -9.96 -1.31
N VAL A 62 7.66 -9.64 -2.31
CA VAL A 62 7.78 -10.18 -3.67
C VAL A 62 9.06 -9.70 -4.35
N LEU A 63 9.33 -8.39 -4.36
CA LEU A 63 10.52 -7.81 -5.01
C LEU A 63 11.84 -8.27 -4.35
N LYS A 64 11.80 -8.66 -3.07
CA LYS A 64 12.96 -9.23 -2.36
C LYS A 64 13.16 -10.72 -2.64
N ALA A 65 12.15 -11.42 -3.17
CA ALA A 65 12.24 -12.84 -3.42
C ALA A 65 13.18 -13.17 -4.60
N ASP A 66 13.13 -12.38 -5.68
CA ASP A 66 14.03 -12.50 -6.83
C ASP A 66 14.14 -11.17 -7.57
N ARG A 67 15.36 -10.80 -7.99
CA ARG A 67 15.63 -9.55 -8.71
C ARG A 67 15.08 -9.52 -10.13
N ARG A 68 14.72 -10.69 -10.69
CA ARG A 68 14.13 -10.83 -12.02
C ARG A 68 12.64 -10.52 -12.05
N ILE A 69 12.00 -10.37 -10.89
CA ILE A 69 10.58 -10.01 -10.81
C ILE A 69 10.48 -8.49 -10.99
N ASP A 70 10.08 -8.06 -12.18
CA ASP A 70 9.82 -6.66 -12.51
C ASP A 70 8.32 -6.33 -12.57
N ASP A 71 7.49 -7.32 -12.92
CA ASP A 71 6.03 -7.21 -12.94
C ASP A 71 5.36 -8.40 -12.23
N PHE A 72 4.39 -8.09 -11.40
CA PHE A 72 3.63 -9.08 -10.64
C PHE A 72 2.25 -8.54 -10.23
N ARG A 73 1.36 -9.46 -9.91
CA ARG A 73 0.06 -9.17 -9.31
C ARG A 73 -0.17 -10.03 -8.07
N LEU A 74 -0.53 -9.39 -6.97
CA LEU A 74 -1.03 -10.05 -5.77
C LEU A 74 -2.54 -9.90 -5.69
N ILE A 75 -3.26 -10.99 -5.47
CA ILE A 75 -4.72 -11.00 -5.38
C ILE A 75 -5.12 -11.81 -4.15
N GLN A 76 -5.85 -11.20 -3.21
CA GLN A 76 -6.50 -11.96 -2.15
C GLN A 76 -7.79 -12.58 -2.70
N THR A 77 -7.79 -13.88 -2.99
CA THR A 77 -8.95 -14.58 -3.57
C THR A 77 -9.89 -15.15 -2.50
N ALA A 78 -9.41 -15.29 -1.26
CA ALA A 78 -10.18 -15.68 -0.09
C ALA A 78 -9.53 -15.10 1.20
N PRO A 79 -10.22 -15.11 2.36
CA PRO A 79 -9.68 -14.53 3.60
C PRO A 79 -8.29 -15.03 4.02
N ASP A 80 -7.95 -16.26 3.65
CA ASP A 80 -6.69 -16.95 3.97
C ASP A 80 -5.88 -17.33 2.73
N ARG A 81 -6.30 -16.88 1.53
CA ARG A 81 -5.65 -17.24 0.26
C ARG A 81 -5.22 -16.02 -0.53
N VAL A 82 -3.94 -16.00 -0.88
CA VAL A 82 -3.33 -15.02 -1.78
C VAL A 82 -2.78 -15.74 -3.01
N GLU A 83 -3.13 -15.22 -4.18
CA GLU A 83 -2.59 -15.61 -5.46
C GLU A 83 -1.50 -14.61 -5.87
N LEU A 84 -0.30 -15.11 -6.18
CA LEU A 84 0.77 -14.34 -6.81
C LEU A 84 0.85 -14.76 -8.28
N ARG A 85 0.66 -13.80 -9.18
CA ARG A 85 0.90 -13.95 -10.61
C ARG A 85 2.18 -13.21 -10.97
N LEU A 86 3.07 -13.90 -11.68
CA LEU A 86 4.31 -13.32 -12.19
C LEU A 86 4.19 -13.19 -13.70
N ASN A 87 4.63 -12.07 -14.25
CA ASN A 87 4.86 -11.98 -15.68
C ASN A 87 6.26 -12.54 -15.95
N LEU A 88 6.36 -13.60 -16.72
CA LEU A 88 7.63 -14.23 -17.08
C LEU A 88 7.94 -13.93 -18.55
N GLU A 89 8.08 -12.65 -18.89
CA GLU A 89 8.96 -12.31 -20.01
C GLU A 89 10.38 -12.30 -19.45
N LEU A 90 10.95 -13.49 -19.30
CA LEU A 90 12.36 -13.63 -18.95
C LEU A 90 13.17 -13.16 -20.16
N PRO A 91 14.03 -12.13 -20.04
CA PRO A 91 15.14 -11.99 -20.97
C PRO A 91 16.02 -13.23 -20.82
N ASP A 92 16.42 -13.82 -21.95
CA ASP A 92 17.37 -14.95 -22.00
C ASP A 92 18.63 -14.72 -21.12
#